data_AF-T2T2T3-F1
#
_entry.id   AF-T2T2T3-F1
#
_cell.length_a   1.000
_cell.length_b   1.000
_cell.length_c   1.000
_cell.angle_alpha   90.00
_cell.angle_beta   90.00
_cell.angle_gamma   90.00
#
_symmetry.space_group_name_H-M   'P 1'
#
loop_
_entity.id
_entity.type
_entity.pdbx_description
1 polymer ?
#
loop_
_entity_poly.entity_id
_entity_poly.type
_entity_poly.pdbx_seq_one_letter_code
_entity_poly.pdbx_strand_id
1 'polypeptide(L)'
;STVRFGGYEGVNWGKTGYITGTFTADRVYITGNMMSGNGAQTGGGATLNFVGATEVNIAGATFKNLKTTSQNSYMTFMALGNSSGSGKINVSQSDFYDWTGGGYDFTGNGVFDSVNFNKAYYKFQGAENSYNFKNTNFLAGNFKFQGKTTIEKSVLNDASYTFDGINNAFTEDKFNGGSFSFNAKQVDFNGNVFNGGVFNFNNTPKASFTNDTFNVNNQFKINGAQTDFTFNKGVVFNMQGLLSSLNVGTTYQLLNAKSVDYKDNNNALYQMLRWTSGENPSGTLINKDQSTPNNARIYNVQFTDNGLTYYIKENFNNGITLTRLCTLGYTHCVNIHNDAFNLKNVNNNASNTVFYLNGMTTWKIAGTGVFNHNYSGANSVLVFNQTTPFLDGANPASNSVVSFGKTSGAEWGLVGYIQGVFKANQIDITGTIRSGNGAKTGGGATLVFNAQERLNIANANLNSDKAGLQNSWMNFIVNNGNLNVTNANFSNQTPNGGFNLKANNITWDKGSVNGGGNFGVDNASANGNAVIKNVSFSDNGTLIYKGGENSAGNSLTLENNTFNSYNINARAQNLIFNNNSFSGGSYSF
;
A
#
# COMPACT_ATOMS: atom_id res chain seq x y z
N SER A 1 11.76 -10.97 51.09
CA SER A 1 13.01 -11.77 51.11
C SER A 1 13.21 -12.41 49.74
N THR A 2 14.43 -12.82 49.39
CA THR A 2 14.75 -13.42 48.09
C THR A 2 15.37 -14.80 48.29
N VAL A 3 14.83 -15.82 47.63
CA VAL A 3 15.40 -17.17 47.56
C VAL A 3 16.10 -17.33 46.21
N ARG A 4 17.36 -17.76 46.22
CA ARG A 4 18.18 -17.91 45.02
C ARG A 4 18.67 -19.34 44.86
N PHE A 5 18.38 -19.94 43.71
CA PHE A 5 18.85 -21.26 43.31
C PHE A 5 19.93 -21.12 42.24
N GLY A 6 21.18 -21.23 42.67
CA GLY A 6 22.36 -21.10 41.81
C GLY A 6 22.95 -19.69 41.79
N GLY A 7 24.23 -19.60 41.42
CA GLY A 7 25.06 -18.40 41.55
C GLY A 7 25.78 -18.31 42.89
N TYR A 8 27.05 -17.93 42.86
CA TYR A 8 27.93 -17.79 44.02
C TYR A 8 28.11 -16.29 44.33
N GLU A 9 27.95 -15.88 45.59
CA GLU A 9 28.44 -14.57 46.07
C GLU A 9 29.92 -14.72 46.44
N GLY A 10 30.83 -14.63 45.45
CA GLY A 10 32.28 -14.63 45.70
C GLY A 10 33.18 -14.86 44.48
N VAL A 11 34.49 -14.96 44.72
CA VAL A 11 35.60 -14.70 43.76
C VAL A 11 35.90 -15.83 42.75
N ASN A 12 35.25 -16.99 42.84
CA ASN A 12 35.46 -18.10 41.90
C ASN A 12 34.36 -18.18 40.83
N TRP A 13 34.49 -17.37 39.79
CA TRP A 13 33.62 -17.39 38.62
C TRP A 13 34.03 -18.55 37.69
N GLY A 14 33.08 -19.40 37.28
CA GLY A 14 33.32 -20.35 36.18
C GLY A 14 33.02 -21.84 36.40
N LYS A 15 32.41 -22.28 37.51
CA LYS A 15 31.96 -23.69 37.63
C LYS A 15 30.51 -23.86 37.15
N THR A 16 30.33 -24.70 36.13
CA THR A 16 29.05 -25.10 35.52
C THR A 16 28.37 -26.17 36.37
N GLY A 17 27.32 -25.81 37.10
CA GLY A 17 26.43 -26.74 37.78
C GLY A 17 24.98 -26.45 37.39
N TYR A 18 24.16 -27.49 37.25
CA TYR A 18 22.72 -27.39 37.01
C TYR A 18 21.98 -27.86 38.25
N ILE A 19 21.01 -27.07 38.72
CA ILE A 19 20.21 -27.43 39.90
C ILE A 19 18.88 -28.01 39.43
N THR A 20 18.55 -29.21 39.90
CA THR A 20 17.20 -29.75 39.82
C THR A 20 16.63 -29.85 41.23
N GLY A 21 15.54 -29.15 41.49
CA GLY A 21 14.86 -29.15 42.78
C GLY A 21 13.37 -29.44 42.62
N THR A 22 12.82 -30.28 43.49
CA THR A 22 11.38 -30.53 43.58
C THR A 22 10.93 -30.31 45.01
N PHE A 23 9.93 -29.46 45.18
CA PHE A 23 9.32 -29.11 46.46
C PHE A 23 7.87 -29.61 46.46
N THR A 24 7.59 -30.60 47.30
CA THR A 24 6.26 -31.23 47.39
C THR A 24 5.63 -30.94 48.75
N ALA A 25 4.41 -30.44 48.74
CA ALA A 25 3.60 -30.21 49.93
C ALA A 25 2.11 -30.41 49.61
N ASP A 26 1.24 -30.45 50.64
CA ASP A 26 -0.21 -30.37 50.38
C ASP A 26 -0.56 -29.01 49.74
N ARG A 27 -0.05 -27.93 50.34
CA ARG A 27 -0.19 -26.55 49.85
C ARG A 27 1.16 -25.86 49.78
N VAL A 28 1.42 -25.18 48.68
CA VAL A 28 2.64 -24.39 48.46
C VAL A 28 2.28 -22.91 48.47
N TYR A 29 2.90 -22.12 49.35
CA TYR A 29 2.73 -20.67 49.42
C TYR A 29 4.04 -19.96 49.07
N ILE A 30 3.99 -19.01 48.14
CA ILE A 30 5.13 -18.22 47.69
C ILE A 30 4.78 -16.74 47.74
N THR A 31 5.46 -16.00 48.61
CA THR A 31 5.22 -14.56 48.85
C THR A 31 6.47 -13.69 48.71
N GLY A 32 7.58 -14.27 48.27
CA GLY A 32 8.87 -13.59 48.13
C GLY A 32 9.49 -13.79 46.76
N ASN A 33 10.60 -13.10 46.52
CA ASN A 33 11.28 -13.17 45.23
C ASN A 33 12.01 -14.51 45.07
N MET A 34 11.92 -15.11 43.90
CA MET A 34 12.67 -16.31 43.55
C MET A 34 13.53 -16.08 42.33
N MET A 35 14.77 -16.54 42.38
CA MET A 35 15.71 -16.41 41.26
C MET A 35 16.40 -17.73 41.00
N SER A 36 16.62 -18.05 39.73
CA SER A 36 17.53 -19.11 39.31
C SER A 36 18.67 -18.56 38.46
N GLY A 37 19.80 -19.28 38.44
CA GLY A 37 20.95 -18.96 37.58
C GLY A 37 21.90 -17.89 38.13
N ASN A 38 22.89 -17.53 37.33
CA ASN A 38 23.97 -16.62 37.74
C ASN A 38 23.89 -15.25 37.07
N GLY A 39 23.64 -14.19 37.85
CA GLY A 39 23.62 -12.80 37.37
C GLY A 39 24.91 -12.30 36.69
N ALA A 40 26.05 -13.01 36.86
CA ALA A 40 27.34 -12.68 36.23
C ALA A 40 27.52 -13.24 34.80
N GLN A 41 26.45 -13.70 34.13
CA GLN A 41 26.48 -14.24 32.76
C GLN A 41 27.48 -15.40 32.57
N THR A 42 27.74 -16.19 33.61
CA THR A 42 28.60 -17.39 33.57
C THR A 42 28.03 -18.47 34.48
N GLY A 43 27.86 -19.72 34.00
CA GLY A 43 27.36 -20.85 34.81
C GLY A 43 26.07 -21.51 34.29
N GLY A 44 25.58 -22.52 35.02
CA GLY A 44 24.43 -23.36 34.63
C GLY A 44 23.07 -22.86 35.15
N GLY A 45 21.99 -23.37 34.53
CA GLY A 45 20.59 -23.06 34.86
C GLY A 45 20.02 -23.90 36.00
N ALA A 46 18.69 -23.83 36.18
CA ALA A 46 17.99 -24.69 37.13
C ALA A 46 16.62 -25.14 36.60
N THR A 47 16.20 -26.36 36.96
CA THR A 47 14.80 -26.79 36.90
C THR A 47 14.25 -26.84 38.32
N LEU A 48 13.24 -26.03 38.61
CA LEU A 48 12.58 -26.00 39.92
C LEU A 48 11.12 -26.41 39.76
N ASN A 49 10.67 -27.39 40.52
CA ASN A 49 9.29 -27.88 40.49
C ASN A 49 8.61 -27.64 41.83
N PHE A 50 7.48 -26.95 41.82
CA PHE A 50 6.64 -26.69 42.99
C PHE A 50 5.34 -27.47 42.86
N VAL A 51 5.16 -28.49 43.69
CA VAL A 51 4.05 -29.45 43.62
C VAL A 51 3.18 -29.32 44.86
N GLY A 52 1.99 -28.76 44.69
CA GLY A 52 0.91 -28.78 45.68
C GLY A 52 -0.04 -29.94 45.40
N ALA A 53 -0.37 -30.76 46.41
CA ALA A 53 -1.41 -31.77 46.26
C ALA A 53 -2.79 -31.11 46.05
N THR A 54 -3.06 -30.02 46.76
CA THR A 54 -4.34 -29.28 46.67
C THR A 54 -4.18 -27.90 46.05
N GLU A 55 -3.15 -27.14 46.44
CA GLU A 55 -3.01 -25.74 46.04
C GLU A 55 -1.55 -25.29 45.85
N VAL A 56 -1.33 -24.42 44.86
CA VAL A 56 -0.15 -23.55 44.76
C VAL A 56 -0.63 -22.10 44.75
N ASN A 57 -0.17 -21.29 45.71
CA ASN A 57 -0.58 -19.90 45.87
C ASN A 57 0.65 -18.98 45.84
N ILE A 58 0.63 -18.02 44.93
CA ILE A 58 1.70 -17.07 44.64
C ILE A 58 1.12 -15.67 44.77
N ALA A 59 1.68 -14.85 45.67
CA ALA A 59 1.16 -13.51 45.90
C ALA A 59 2.30 -12.51 46.15
N GLY A 60 2.34 -11.42 45.37
CA GLY A 60 3.37 -10.38 45.56
C GLY A 60 4.80 -10.86 45.25
N ALA A 61 4.96 -11.88 44.40
CA ALA A 61 6.24 -12.54 44.17
C ALA A 61 6.84 -12.17 42.81
N THR A 62 8.16 -11.96 42.76
CA THR A 62 8.90 -11.82 41.51
C THR A 62 9.76 -13.06 41.24
N PHE A 63 9.58 -13.68 40.08
CA PHE A 63 10.38 -14.80 39.60
C PHE A 63 11.36 -14.34 38.51
N LYS A 64 12.63 -14.71 38.63
CA LYS A 64 13.67 -14.37 37.66
C LYS A 64 14.54 -15.57 37.29
N ASN A 65 14.43 -16.01 36.05
CA ASN A 65 15.41 -16.90 35.44
C ASN A 65 16.56 -16.03 34.87
N LEU A 66 17.67 -15.90 35.61
CA LEU A 66 18.80 -15.03 35.24
C LEU A 66 19.65 -15.64 34.13
N LYS A 67 20.17 -14.80 33.22
CA LYS A 67 20.98 -15.19 32.06
C LYS A 67 22.10 -16.18 32.42
N THR A 68 22.19 -17.28 31.67
CA THR A 68 23.21 -18.33 31.79
C THR A 68 23.97 -18.48 30.47
N THR A 69 25.11 -19.18 30.48
CA THR A 69 25.93 -19.42 29.27
C THR A 69 25.78 -20.81 28.67
N SER A 70 25.22 -21.76 29.41
CA SER A 70 25.22 -23.17 28.98
C SER A 70 23.86 -23.87 29.02
N GLN A 71 22.91 -23.46 29.89
CA GLN A 71 21.63 -24.16 30.10
C GLN A 71 20.51 -23.21 30.52
N ASN A 72 19.32 -23.40 29.94
CA ASN A 72 18.13 -22.60 30.24
C ASN A 72 17.54 -22.96 31.62
N SER A 73 16.84 -22.03 32.26
CA SER A 73 16.15 -22.29 33.52
C SER A 73 14.64 -22.46 33.34
N TYR A 74 14.06 -23.38 34.10
CA TYR A 74 12.64 -23.69 34.06
C TYR A 74 12.06 -23.72 35.47
N MET A 75 10.91 -23.11 35.66
CA MET A 75 10.13 -23.25 36.89
C MET A 75 8.75 -23.82 36.57
N THR A 76 8.35 -24.87 37.28
CA THR A 76 7.05 -25.51 37.09
C THR A 76 6.22 -25.40 38.35
N PHE A 77 4.93 -25.10 38.19
CA PHE A 77 3.95 -24.98 39.26
C PHE A 77 2.82 -25.96 38.98
N MET A 78 2.66 -26.95 39.84
CA MET A 78 1.70 -28.04 39.67
C MET A 78 0.77 -28.11 40.87
N ALA A 79 -0.52 -28.06 40.62
CA ALA A 79 -1.56 -28.39 41.58
C ALA A 79 -2.31 -29.63 41.08
N LEU A 80 -2.06 -30.78 41.70
CA LEU A 80 -2.49 -32.08 41.17
C LEU A 80 -3.97 -32.37 41.41
N GLY A 81 -4.55 -31.82 42.48
CA GLY A 81 -5.89 -32.17 42.94
C GLY A 81 -5.89 -33.43 43.79
N ASN A 82 -6.98 -33.64 44.52
CA ASN A 82 -7.20 -34.84 45.33
C ASN A 82 -8.59 -35.43 45.03
N SER A 83 -8.99 -36.48 45.76
CA SER A 83 -10.30 -37.11 45.63
C SER A 83 -11.50 -36.16 45.86
N SER A 84 -11.25 -34.93 46.33
CA SER A 84 -12.25 -33.91 46.68
C SER A 84 -12.36 -32.79 45.63
N GLY A 85 -11.49 -32.77 44.60
CA GLY A 85 -11.53 -31.75 43.54
C GLY A 85 -10.20 -31.53 42.82
N SER A 86 -10.27 -30.75 41.73
CA SER A 86 -9.12 -30.36 40.91
C SER A 86 -8.20 -29.38 41.65
N GLY A 87 -6.88 -29.54 41.45
CA GLY A 87 -5.88 -28.70 42.08
C GLY A 87 -5.96 -27.25 41.60
N LYS A 88 -5.69 -26.30 42.50
CA LYS A 88 -5.80 -24.86 42.25
C LYS A 88 -4.45 -24.17 42.23
N ILE A 89 -4.25 -23.30 41.25
CA ILE A 89 -3.11 -22.39 41.16
C ILE A 89 -3.67 -20.96 41.24
N ASN A 90 -3.28 -20.23 42.26
CA ASN A 90 -3.65 -18.83 42.43
C ASN A 90 -2.39 -17.98 42.32
N VAL A 91 -2.36 -17.03 41.39
CA VAL A 91 -1.24 -16.11 41.20
C VAL A 91 -1.76 -14.68 41.21
N SER A 92 -1.22 -13.84 42.09
CA SER A 92 -1.65 -12.45 42.20
C SER A 92 -0.48 -11.50 42.36
N GLN A 93 -0.57 -10.32 41.75
CA GLN A 93 0.40 -9.21 41.93
C GLN A 93 1.85 -9.67 41.76
N SER A 94 2.10 -10.49 40.74
CA SER A 94 3.38 -11.20 40.59
C SER A 94 3.99 -10.96 39.22
N ASP A 95 5.31 -11.05 39.15
CA ASP A 95 6.07 -10.80 37.93
C ASP A 95 6.95 -12.00 37.57
N PHE A 96 6.97 -12.38 36.30
CA PHE A 96 7.80 -13.46 35.78
C PHE A 96 8.76 -12.91 34.72
N TYR A 97 10.05 -13.21 34.85
CA TYR A 97 11.12 -12.76 33.95
C TYR A 97 12.03 -13.91 33.56
N ASP A 98 12.32 -14.06 32.27
CA ASP A 98 13.36 -14.99 31.80
C ASP A 98 14.37 -14.32 30.87
N TRP A 99 15.65 -14.51 31.20
CA TRP A 99 16.79 -14.09 30.40
C TRP A 99 17.63 -15.27 29.90
N THR A 100 17.16 -16.50 30.10
CA THR A 100 17.85 -17.73 29.68
C THR A 100 17.30 -18.35 28.40
N GLY A 101 16.10 -17.97 27.96
CA GLY A 101 15.37 -18.68 26.90
C GLY A 101 14.68 -19.96 27.39
N GLY A 102 14.51 -20.08 28.71
CA GLY A 102 13.73 -21.12 29.37
C GLY A 102 12.28 -20.66 29.61
N GLY A 103 11.67 -21.08 30.71
CA GLY A 103 10.23 -20.81 30.85
C GLY A 103 9.57 -21.20 32.16
N TYR A 104 8.24 -21.04 32.12
CA TYR A 104 7.34 -21.26 33.23
C TYR A 104 6.19 -22.14 32.79
N ASP A 105 5.98 -23.24 33.51
CA ASP A 105 4.90 -24.18 33.24
C ASP A 105 3.92 -24.20 34.41
N PHE A 106 2.63 -24.12 34.13
CA PHE A 106 1.54 -24.19 35.09
C PHE A 106 0.63 -25.37 34.76
N THR A 107 0.33 -26.21 35.73
CA THR A 107 -0.56 -27.38 35.57
C THR A 107 -1.55 -27.45 36.72
N GLY A 108 -2.82 -27.22 36.44
CA GLY A 108 -3.92 -27.18 37.41
C GLY A 108 -4.91 -26.08 37.02
N ASN A 109 -6.01 -25.93 37.76
CA ASN A 109 -6.95 -24.83 37.52
C ASN A 109 -6.34 -23.52 38.01
N GLY A 110 -6.12 -22.57 37.10
CA GLY A 110 -5.38 -21.35 37.36
C GLY A 110 -6.24 -20.10 37.42
N VAL A 111 -5.99 -19.25 38.40
CA VAL A 111 -6.49 -17.86 38.47
C VAL A 111 -5.28 -16.93 38.59
N PHE A 112 -5.20 -15.96 37.68
CA PHE A 112 -4.11 -14.99 37.59
C PHE A 112 -4.71 -13.59 37.63
N ASP A 113 -4.37 -12.80 38.64
CA ASP A 113 -4.85 -11.41 38.78
C ASP A 113 -3.69 -10.44 38.95
N SER A 114 -3.63 -9.42 38.08
CA SER A 114 -2.60 -8.39 38.14
C SER A 114 -1.19 -8.98 38.03
N VAL A 115 -1.02 -9.89 37.07
CA VAL A 115 0.24 -10.61 36.82
C VAL A 115 0.95 -10.03 35.59
N ASN A 116 2.27 -9.89 35.65
CA ASN A 116 3.08 -9.51 34.49
C ASN A 116 3.92 -10.70 34.02
N PHE A 117 3.60 -11.18 32.81
CA PHE A 117 4.39 -12.17 32.10
C PHE A 117 5.32 -11.45 31.12
N ASN A 118 6.60 -11.33 31.49
CA ASN A 118 7.63 -10.77 30.63
C ASN A 118 8.18 -11.84 29.68
N LYS A 119 9.13 -11.49 28.81
CA LYS A 119 9.71 -12.40 27.81
C LYS A 119 10.14 -13.76 28.43
N ALA A 120 9.40 -14.82 28.10
CA ALA A 120 9.74 -16.22 28.40
C ALA A 120 8.91 -17.16 27.51
N TYR A 121 9.11 -18.47 27.67
CA TYR A 121 8.14 -19.49 27.27
C TYR A 121 7.18 -19.78 28.42
N TYR A 122 5.87 -19.69 28.18
CA TYR A 122 4.84 -19.99 29.16
C TYR A 122 3.93 -21.10 28.65
N LYS A 123 3.68 -22.09 29.50
CA LYS A 123 2.68 -23.13 29.21
C LYS A 123 1.67 -23.24 30.33
N PHE A 124 0.40 -23.19 29.96
CA PHE A 124 -0.74 -23.44 30.82
C PHE A 124 -1.34 -24.77 30.39
N GLN A 125 -1.00 -25.85 31.10
CA GLN A 125 -1.11 -27.23 30.63
C GLN A 125 -2.41 -27.91 31.07
N GLY A 126 -2.80 -28.95 30.34
CA GLY A 126 -3.96 -29.79 30.66
C GLY A 126 -5.25 -29.34 29.97
N ALA A 127 -5.79 -30.20 29.11
CA ALA A 127 -6.97 -29.92 28.27
C ALA A 127 -8.26 -29.67 29.07
N GLU A 128 -8.38 -30.27 30.25
CA GLU A 128 -9.54 -30.13 31.14
C GLU A 128 -9.38 -28.99 32.16
N ASN A 129 -8.19 -28.39 32.25
CA ASN A 129 -7.95 -27.31 33.19
C ASN A 129 -8.60 -26.01 32.68
N SER A 130 -8.95 -25.15 33.63
CA SER A 130 -9.48 -23.81 33.39
C SER A 130 -8.46 -22.77 33.85
N TYR A 131 -8.18 -21.80 33.00
CA TYR A 131 -7.26 -20.70 33.24
C TYR A 131 -7.99 -19.37 33.08
N ASN A 132 -8.08 -18.60 34.16
CA ASN A 132 -8.68 -17.27 34.17
C ASN A 132 -7.58 -16.22 34.44
N PHE A 133 -7.46 -15.24 33.55
CA PHE A 133 -6.53 -14.13 33.63
C PHE A 133 -7.30 -12.82 33.70
N LYS A 134 -7.00 -12.01 34.72
CA LYS A 134 -7.61 -10.71 34.93
C LYS A 134 -6.54 -9.66 35.15
N ASN A 135 -6.71 -8.47 34.56
CA ASN A 135 -5.76 -7.36 34.71
C ASN A 135 -4.31 -7.78 34.41
N THR A 136 -4.12 -8.74 33.50
CA THR A 136 -2.83 -9.41 33.30
C THR A 136 -2.11 -8.80 32.09
N ASN A 137 -0.80 -8.61 32.20
CA ASN A 137 0.02 -8.11 31.09
C ASN A 137 0.90 -9.22 30.53
N PHE A 138 0.63 -9.62 29.30
CA PHE A 138 1.44 -10.53 28.50
C PHE A 138 2.38 -9.69 27.63
N LEU A 139 3.53 -9.31 28.17
CA LEU A 139 4.37 -8.23 27.61
C LEU A 139 5.23 -8.70 26.43
N ALA A 140 5.75 -9.92 26.48
CA ALA A 140 6.55 -10.54 25.42
C ALA A 140 6.67 -12.04 25.68
N GLY A 141 6.90 -12.86 24.64
CA GLY A 141 7.22 -14.28 24.80
C GLY A 141 6.47 -15.22 23.87
N ASN A 142 6.40 -16.48 24.28
CA ASN A 142 5.61 -17.52 23.62
C ASN A 142 4.67 -18.13 24.65
N PHE A 143 3.37 -18.03 24.41
CA PHE A 143 2.33 -18.47 25.33
C PHE A 143 1.55 -19.62 24.72
N LYS A 144 1.45 -20.73 25.44
CA LYS A 144 0.65 -21.89 25.05
C LYS A 144 -0.38 -22.21 26.11
N PHE A 145 -1.66 -22.14 25.73
CA PHE A 145 -2.80 -22.44 26.59
C PHE A 145 -3.48 -23.72 26.10
N GLN A 146 -3.45 -24.78 26.91
CA GLN A 146 -4.05 -26.07 26.55
C GLN A 146 -5.46 -26.27 27.13
N GLY A 147 -5.82 -25.52 28.18
CA GLY A 147 -7.11 -25.61 28.85
C GLY A 147 -8.11 -24.55 28.40
N LYS A 148 -9.32 -24.59 28.97
CA LYS A 148 -10.32 -23.53 28.79
C LYS A 148 -9.73 -22.20 29.28
N THR A 149 -9.68 -21.20 28.41
CA THR A 149 -9.00 -19.93 28.72
C THR A 149 -10.00 -18.78 28.74
N THR A 150 -9.97 -17.98 29.80
CA THR A 150 -10.72 -16.73 29.89
C THR A 150 -9.73 -15.62 30.22
N ILE A 151 -9.72 -14.57 29.42
CA ILE A 151 -8.89 -13.38 29.63
C ILE A 151 -9.80 -12.17 29.71
N GLU A 152 -9.56 -11.33 30.72
CA GLU A 152 -10.37 -10.15 30.98
C GLU A 152 -9.48 -8.95 31.32
N LYS A 153 -9.78 -7.79 30.74
CA LYS A 153 -9.15 -6.49 31.07
C LYS A 153 -7.62 -6.54 31.00
N SER A 154 -7.10 -7.34 30.09
CA SER A 154 -5.69 -7.68 30.00
C SER A 154 -5.04 -7.11 28.74
N VAL A 155 -3.71 -7.09 28.72
CA VAL A 155 -2.93 -6.59 27.59
C VAL A 155 -2.10 -7.73 27.02
N LEU A 156 -2.31 -8.02 25.74
CA LEU A 156 -1.55 -8.99 24.96
C LEU A 156 -0.69 -8.23 23.96
N ASN A 157 0.62 -8.13 24.20
CA ASN A 157 1.55 -7.40 23.33
C ASN A 157 2.12 -8.29 22.21
N ASP A 158 3.00 -7.72 21.40
CA ASP A 158 3.65 -8.38 20.27
C ASP A 158 4.46 -9.63 20.67
N ALA A 159 3.77 -10.78 20.63
CA ALA A 159 4.25 -12.08 21.06
C ALA A 159 3.53 -13.20 20.28
N SER A 160 3.89 -14.45 20.56
CA SER A 160 3.25 -15.62 19.97
C SER A 160 2.29 -16.28 20.97
N TYR A 161 1.04 -16.49 20.56
CA TYR A 161 0.00 -17.06 21.41
C TYR A 161 -0.67 -18.24 20.70
N THR A 162 -0.75 -19.37 21.39
CA THR A 162 -1.46 -20.56 20.92
C THR A 162 -2.49 -21.00 21.94
N PHE A 163 -3.75 -21.06 21.51
CA PHE A 163 -4.87 -21.49 22.34
C PHE A 163 -5.42 -22.83 21.81
N ASP A 164 -5.04 -23.92 22.46
CA ASP A 164 -5.47 -25.30 22.17
C ASP A 164 -6.66 -25.77 23.02
N GLY A 165 -7.16 -24.89 23.90
CA GLY A 165 -8.29 -25.16 24.80
C GLY A 165 -9.62 -25.38 24.07
N ILE A 166 -10.56 -26.06 24.73
CA ILE A 166 -11.88 -26.37 24.15
C ILE A 166 -12.66 -25.09 23.80
N ASN A 167 -12.72 -24.13 24.72
CA ASN A 167 -13.40 -22.84 24.55
C ASN A 167 -12.52 -21.71 25.08
N ASN A 168 -12.44 -20.59 24.36
CA ASN A 168 -11.72 -19.41 24.81
C ASN A 168 -12.61 -18.16 24.77
N ALA A 169 -12.47 -17.29 25.77
CA ALA A 169 -13.22 -16.04 25.87
C ALA A 169 -12.30 -14.88 26.23
N PHE A 170 -12.51 -13.73 25.57
CA PHE A 170 -11.71 -12.51 25.72
C PHE A 170 -12.64 -11.31 25.90
N THR A 171 -12.48 -10.58 26.99
CA THR A 171 -13.38 -9.48 27.36
C THR A 171 -12.63 -8.23 27.78
N GLU A 172 -12.88 -7.12 27.09
CA GLU A 172 -12.25 -5.83 27.38
C GLU A 172 -10.70 -5.87 27.32
N ASP A 173 -10.14 -6.77 26.51
CA ASP A 173 -8.70 -6.94 26.33
C ASP A 173 -8.14 -6.02 25.24
N LYS A 174 -6.83 -5.77 25.31
CA LYS A 174 -6.07 -5.03 24.30
C LYS A 174 -5.03 -5.93 23.65
N PHE A 175 -5.12 -6.12 22.35
CA PHE A 175 -4.18 -6.88 21.53
C PHE A 175 -3.26 -5.90 20.78
N ASN A 176 -1.99 -5.77 21.15
CA ASN A 176 -1.05 -4.80 20.59
C ASN A 176 -0.02 -5.46 19.67
N GLY A 177 -0.49 -6.03 18.56
CA GLY A 177 0.36 -6.82 17.65
C GLY A 177 0.47 -8.28 18.09
N GLY A 178 1.39 -9.03 17.48
CA GLY A 178 1.60 -10.45 17.75
C GLY A 178 0.95 -11.41 16.75
N SER A 179 1.16 -12.70 17.01
CA SER A 179 0.63 -13.82 16.23
C SER A 179 -0.22 -14.71 17.13
N PHE A 180 -1.49 -14.85 16.81
CA PHE A 180 -2.48 -15.60 17.59
C PHE A 180 -2.99 -16.79 16.80
N SER A 181 -2.83 -17.99 17.33
CA SER A 181 -3.33 -19.23 16.75
C SER A 181 -4.37 -19.87 17.67
N PHE A 182 -5.58 -20.06 17.15
CA PHE A 182 -6.70 -20.66 17.85
C PHE A 182 -7.02 -22.04 17.27
N ASN A 183 -6.95 -23.05 18.13
CA ASN A 183 -7.27 -24.45 17.84
C ASN A 183 -8.41 -24.94 18.74
N ALA A 184 -9.42 -24.08 18.96
CA ALA A 184 -10.50 -24.29 19.91
C ALA A 184 -11.81 -24.64 19.20
N LYS A 185 -12.78 -25.22 19.91
CA LYS A 185 -14.12 -25.45 19.34
C LYS A 185 -14.88 -24.14 19.15
N GLN A 186 -14.65 -23.16 20.01
CA GLN A 186 -15.27 -21.84 19.92
C GLN A 186 -14.35 -20.78 20.56
N VAL A 187 -14.34 -19.60 19.95
CA VAL A 187 -13.68 -18.41 20.50
C VAL A 187 -14.64 -17.23 20.48
N ASP A 188 -14.82 -16.57 21.63
CA ASP A 188 -15.71 -15.43 21.77
C ASP A 188 -14.95 -14.19 22.23
N PHE A 189 -15.16 -13.09 21.52
CA PHE A 189 -14.60 -11.78 21.80
C PHE A 189 -15.72 -10.79 22.13
N ASN A 190 -15.54 -9.99 23.18
CA ASN A 190 -16.46 -8.94 23.58
C ASN A 190 -15.74 -7.68 24.09
N GLY A 191 -15.95 -6.55 23.41
CA GLY A 191 -15.45 -5.24 23.85
C GLY A 191 -13.93 -5.08 23.78
N ASN A 192 -13.24 -5.87 22.96
CA ASN A 192 -11.79 -5.84 22.83
C ASN A 192 -11.32 -4.79 21.84
N VAL A 193 -10.04 -4.43 21.95
CA VAL A 193 -9.35 -3.54 21.00
C VAL A 193 -8.16 -4.26 20.38
N PHE A 194 -8.12 -4.33 19.06
CA PHE A 194 -7.05 -4.98 18.29
C PHE A 194 -6.20 -3.93 17.56
N ASN A 195 -4.99 -3.68 18.03
CA ASN A 195 -4.01 -2.73 17.48
C ASN A 195 -2.99 -3.45 16.59
N GLY A 196 -3.44 -4.00 15.46
CA GLY A 196 -2.61 -4.84 14.59
C GLY A 196 -2.60 -6.32 15.00
N GLY A 197 -1.67 -7.09 14.43
CA GLY A 197 -1.49 -8.53 14.71
C GLY A 197 -2.11 -9.46 13.66
N VAL A 198 -1.70 -10.73 13.71
CA VAL A 198 -2.18 -11.78 12.81
C VAL A 198 -2.94 -12.83 13.60
N PHE A 199 -4.19 -13.08 13.23
CA PHE A 199 -5.09 -13.99 13.93
C PHE A 199 -5.44 -15.16 13.02
N ASN A 200 -5.18 -16.38 13.49
CA ASN A 200 -5.40 -17.62 12.76
C ASN A 200 -6.41 -18.50 13.50
N PHE A 201 -7.54 -18.74 12.87
CA PHE A 201 -8.67 -19.54 13.33
C PHE A 201 -8.87 -20.79 12.47
N ASN A 202 -7.95 -21.17 11.57
CA ASN A 202 -8.19 -22.27 10.63
C ASN A 202 -8.55 -23.62 11.29
N ASN A 203 -8.21 -23.83 12.56
CA ASN A 203 -8.58 -25.02 13.34
C ASN A 203 -9.72 -24.76 14.34
N THR A 204 -10.42 -23.64 14.19
CA THR A 204 -11.53 -23.20 15.03
C THR A 204 -12.78 -23.09 14.16
N PRO A 205 -13.85 -23.86 14.41
CA PRO A 205 -15.03 -23.86 13.55
C PRO A 205 -15.92 -22.63 13.75
N LYS A 206 -15.88 -21.98 14.92
CA LYS A 206 -16.73 -20.82 15.25
C LYS A 206 -15.96 -19.74 15.98
N ALA A 207 -16.09 -18.50 15.51
CA ALA A 207 -15.57 -17.32 16.19
C ALA A 207 -16.61 -16.18 16.18
N SER A 208 -16.78 -15.51 17.32
CA SER A 208 -17.73 -14.40 17.46
C SER A 208 -17.07 -13.13 17.99
N PHE A 209 -17.51 -11.98 17.48
CA PHE A 209 -17.02 -10.65 17.87
C PHE A 209 -18.21 -9.75 18.18
N THR A 210 -18.13 -9.00 19.29
CA THR A 210 -19.19 -8.14 19.81
C THR A 210 -18.58 -6.87 20.38
N ASN A 211 -19.02 -5.69 19.92
CA ASN A 211 -18.46 -4.39 20.35
C ASN A 211 -16.93 -4.28 20.22
N ASP A 212 -16.32 -5.09 19.37
CA ASP A 212 -14.86 -5.11 19.20
C ASP A 212 -14.40 -4.03 18.20
N THR A 213 -13.24 -3.43 18.47
CA THR A 213 -12.62 -2.43 17.59
C THR A 213 -11.31 -2.94 17.02
N PHE A 214 -11.19 -2.96 15.69
CA PHE A 214 -9.98 -3.35 14.98
C PHE A 214 -9.26 -2.13 14.39
N ASN A 215 -8.11 -1.77 14.92
CA ASN A 215 -7.20 -0.78 14.35
C ASN A 215 -6.25 -1.48 13.38
N VAL A 216 -6.61 -1.46 12.09
CA VAL A 216 -5.97 -2.21 11.01
C VAL A 216 -4.71 -1.47 10.54
N ASN A 217 -3.60 -2.20 10.50
CA ASN A 217 -2.34 -1.76 9.88
C ASN A 217 -1.98 -2.69 8.69
N ASN A 218 -0.86 -2.42 8.02
CA ASN A 218 -0.44 -3.20 6.84
C ASN A 218 -0.18 -4.70 7.11
N GLN A 219 0.03 -5.12 8.37
CA GLN A 219 0.28 -6.50 8.75
C GLN A 219 -0.97 -7.22 9.28
N PHE A 220 -2.04 -6.49 9.60
CA PHE A 220 -3.22 -7.02 10.26
C PHE A 220 -3.97 -8.05 9.40
N LYS A 221 -4.21 -9.26 9.88
CA LYS A 221 -4.99 -10.26 9.12
C LYS A 221 -5.80 -11.18 10.03
N ILE A 222 -7.00 -11.52 9.58
CA ILE A 222 -7.82 -12.57 10.17
C ILE A 222 -7.94 -13.72 9.16
N ASN A 223 -7.41 -14.89 9.51
CA ASN A 223 -7.44 -16.09 8.68
C ASN A 223 -8.30 -17.16 9.34
N GLY A 224 -9.36 -17.60 8.69
CA GLY A 224 -10.23 -18.67 9.16
C GLY A 224 -11.00 -19.28 8.00
N ALA A 225 -10.29 -19.84 7.02
CA ALA A 225 -10.90 -20.42 5.81
C ALA A 225 -11.88 -21.57 6.11
N GLN A 226 -11.81 -22.15 7.30
CA GLN A 226 -12.68 -23.22 7.81
C GLN A 226 -13.61 -22.74 8.95
N THR A 227 -13.61 -21.44 9.24
CA THR A 227 -14.29 -20.83 10.39
C THR A 227 -15.54 -20.10 9.95
N ASP A 228 -16.64 -20.36 10.65
CA ASP A 228 -17.85 -19.57 10.57
C ASP A 228 -17.73 -18.38 11.56
N PHE A 229 -17.68 -17.16 11.02
CA PHE A 229 -17.54 -15.93 11.80
C PHE A 229 -18.90 -15.27 12.04
N THR A 230 -19.08 -14.72 13.23
CA THR A 230 -20.21 -13.84 13.55
C THR A 230 -19.70 -12.48 14.02
N PHE A 231 -20.05 -11.42 13.28
CA PHE A 231 -19.87 -10.04 13.72
C PHE A 231 -21.20 -9.50 14.24
N ASN A 232 -21.30 -9.37 15.56
CA ASN A 232 -22.44 -8.78 16.24
C ASN A 232 -22.36 -7.24 16.20
N LYS A 233 -23.35 -6.58 16.82
CA LYS A 233 -23.40 -5.12 16.94
C LYS A 233 -22.11 -4.53 17.51
N GLY A 234 -21.75 -3.36 16.99
CA GLY A 234 -20.67 -2.53 17.53
C GLY A 234 -19.28 -2.89 17.03
N VAL A 235 -19.15 -3.91 16.17
CA VAL A 235 -17.86 -4.26 15.56
C VAL A 235 -17.48 -3.24 14.49
N VAL A 236 -16.26 -2.69 14.59
CA VAL A 236 -15.74 -1.70 13.64
C VAL A 236 -14.28 -1.96 13.28
N PHE A 237 -13.90 -1.66 12.04
CA PHE A 237 -12.53 -1.68 11.54
C PHE A 237 -12.08 -0.27 11.18
N ASN A 238 -11.13 0.27 11.94
CA ASN A 238 -10.46 1.52 11.63
C ASN A 238 -9.30 1.23 10.67
N MET A 239 -9.34 1.83 9.49
CA MET A 239 -8.54 1.47 8.32
C MET A 239 -7.40 2.45 8.03
N GLN A 240 -7.27 3.57 8.77
CA GLN A 240 -6.24 4.58 8.53
C GLN A 240 -4.82 3.98 8.43
N GLY A 241 -4.49 3.02 9.31
CA GLY A 241 -3.17 2.39 9.34
C GLY A 241 -2.85 1.54 8.10
N LEU A 242 -3.85 1.24 7.24
CA LEU A 242 -3.68 0.46 6.03
C LEU A 242 -3.44 1.34 4.78
N LEU A 243 -3.87 2.60 4.79
CA LEU A 243 -3.96 3.48 3.60
C LEU A 243 -2.66 3.61 2.80
N SER A 244 -1.54 3.79 3.50
CA SER A 244 -0.21 3.97 2.87
C SER A 244 0.28 2.70 2.16
N SER A 245 -0.28 1.54 2.48
CA SER A 245 0.10 0.24 1.91
C SER A 245 -0.82 -0.25 0.79
N LEU A 246 -1.99 0.37 0.61
CA LEU A 246 -2.94 0.01 -0.45
C LEU A 246 -2.49 0.62 -1.77
N ASN A 247 -1.84 -0.19 -2.59
CA ASN A 247 -1.49 0.19 -3.95
C ASN A 247 -2.70 0.07 -4.86
N VAL A 248 -2.79 0.96 -5.84
CA VAL A 248 -3.81 0.94 -6.88
C VAL A 248 -3.83 -0.42 -7.59
N GLY A 249 -5.03 -0.97 -7.79
CA GLY A 249 -5.24 -2.26 -8.45
C GLY A 249 -4.87 -3.48 -7.60
N THR A 250 -4.37 -3.28 -6.38
CA THR A 250 -4.06 -4.40 -5.46
C THR A 250 -5.24 -4.69 -4.55
N THR A 251 -5.42 -5.98 -4.25
CA THR A 251 -6.43 -6.47 -3.31
C THR A 251 -5.75 -6.86 -2.00
N TYR A 252 -6.26 -6.29 -0.91
CA TYR A 252 -5.89 -6.66 0.45
C TYR A 252 -6.97 -7.58 1.04
N GLN A 253 -6.56 -8.75 1.51
CA GLN A 253 -7.42 -9.68 2.23
C GLN A 253 -7.37 -9.34 3.72
N LEU A 254 -8.42 -8.69 4.23
CA LEU A 254 -8.56 -8.35 5.64
C LEU A 254 -9.01 -9.57 6.46
N LEU A 255 -10.03 -10.26 5.95
CA LEU A 255 -10.63 -11.45 6.57
C LEU A 255 -10.84 -12.54 5.52
N ASN A 256 -10.27 -13.72 5.74
CA ASN A 256 -10.58 -14.93 4.98
C ASN A 256 -11.46 -15.86 5.84
N ALA A 257 -12.64 -16.25 5.36
CA ALA A 257 -13.64 -16.97 6.15
C ALA A 257 -14.31 -18.10 5.35
N LYS A 258 -14.84 -19.11 6.04
CA LYS A 258 -15.77 -20.08 5.43
C LYS A 258 -17.13 -19.42 5.18
N SER A 259 -17.67 -18.78 6.21
CA SER A 259 -18.87 -17.96 6.15
C SER A 259 -18.79 -16.81 7.16
N VAL A 260 -19.54 -15.74 6.91
CA VAL A 260 -19.63 -14.60 7.83
C VAL A 260 -21.09 -14.19 7.97
N ASP A 261 -21.55 -14.15 9.22
CA ASP A 261 -22.83 -13.60 9.62
C ASP A 261 -22.63 -12.19 10.21
N TYR A 262 -23.30 -11.19 9.62
CA TYR A 262 -23.17 -9.78 9.94
C TYR A 262 -24.48 -9.29 10.60
N LYS A 263 -24.60 -9.45 11.92
CA LYS A 263 -25.91 -9.46 12.61
C LYS A 263 -26.57 -8.11 12.89
N ASP A 264 -25.90 -6.96 12.70
CA ASP A 264 -26.51 -5.66 13.08
C ASP A 264 -26.04 -4.44 12.26
N ASN A 265 -25.80 -4.61 10.97
CA ASN A 265 -25.26 -3.53 10.11
C ASN A 265 -26.30 -2.78 9.28
N ASN A 266 -27.56 -2.65 9.72
CA ASN A 266 -28.60 -1.78 9.13
C ASN A 266 -28.65 -1.73 7.57
N ASN A 267 -28.33 -2.83 6.88
CA ASN A 267 -28.19 -2.96 5.42
C ASN A 267 -27.01 -2.20 4.75
N ALA A 268 -26.10 -1.59 5.51
CA ALA A 268 -24.97 -0.80 5.01
C ALA A 268 -23.61 -1.31 5.54
N LEU A 269 -23.18 -2.50 5.10
CA LEU A 269 -21.97 -3.17 5.59
C LEU A 269 -20.69 -2.31 5.49
N TYR A 270 -20.61 -1.42 4.50
CA TYR A 270 -19.47 -0.49 4.34
C TYR A 270 -19.23 0.39 5.59
N GLN A 271 -20.27 0.63 6.41
CA GLN A 271 -20.15 1.41 7.65
C GLN A 271 -19.31 0.71 8.73
N MET A 272 -19.10 -0.60 8.62
CA MET A 272 -18.17 -1.31 9.49
C MET A 272 -16.71 -0.86 9.26
N LEU A 273 -16.38 -0.39 8.06
CA LEU A 273 -15.05 0.06 7.69
C LEU A 273 -14.97 1.58 7.83
N ARG A 274 -14.00 2.06 8.59
CA ARG A 274 -13.80 3.48 8.90
C ARG A 274 -12.44 3.93 8.37
N TRP A 275 -12.44 4.72 7.33
CA TRP A 275 -11.26 5.21 6.62
C TRP A 275 -10.71 6.53 7.15
N THR A 276 -11.56 7.39 7.71
CA THR A 276 -11.18 8.71 8.25
C THR A 276 -11.72 8.89 9.67
N SER A 277 -11.24 9.90 10.39
CA SER A 277 -11.66 10.21 11.77
C SER A 277 -12.71 11.33 11.86
N GLY A 278 -13.17 11.84 10.71
CA GLY A 278 -14.11 12.97 10.62
C GLY A 278 -15.58 12.56 10.68
N GLU A 279 -16.46 13.50 10.30
CA GLU A 279 -17.94 13.36 10.34
C GLU A 279 -18.47 12.19 9.49
N ASN A 280 -17.71 11.75 8.49
CA ASN A 280 -18.05 10.57 7.70
C ASN A 280 -16.87 9.58 7.63
N PRO A 281 -16.64 8.81 8.72
CA PRO A 281 -15.46 7.98 8.83
C PRO A 281 -15.44 6.89 7.76
N SER A 282 -16.60 6.39 7.32
CA SER A 282 -16.72 5.33 6.31
C SER A 282 -16.71 5.84 4.88
N GLY A 283 -16.62 7.14 4.63
CA GLY A 283 -16.68 7.69 3.29
C GLY A 283 -18.08 7.66 2.67
N THR A 284 -18.15 8.04 1.39
CA THR A 284 -19.40 8.19 0.65
C THR A 284 -19.49 7.13 -0.43
N LEU A 285 -20.67 6.54 -0.61
CA LEU A 285 -20.92 5.62 -1.72
C LEU A 285 -20.92 6.38 -3.05
N ILE A 286 -20.20 5.84 -4.03
CA ILE A 286 -20.01 6.49 -5.33
C ILE A 286 -21.26 6.37 -6.22
N ASN A 287 -22.01 5.27 -6.13
CA ASN A 287 -23.23 5.04 -6.90
C ASN A 287 -24.47 5.19 -6.01
N LYS A 288 -24.82 6.44 -5.68
CA LYS A 288 -25.94 6.78 -4.78
C LYS A 288 -27.33 6.42 -5.35
N ASP A 289 -27.44 6.32 -6.68
CA ASP A 289 -28.72 6.19 -7.41
C ASP A 289 -29.10 4.75 -7.78
N GLN A 290 -28.24 3.76 -7.52
CA GLN A 290 -28.69 2.37 -7.51
C GLN A 290 -29.24 2.10 -6.12
N SER A 291 -30.54 1.78 -6.04
CA SER A 291 -31.13 1.18 -4.84
C SER A 291 -30.25 0.00 -4.45
N THR A 292 -29.36 0.18 -3.46
CA THR A 292 -28.50 -0.90 -2.99
C THR A 292 -29.44 -2.00 -2.51
N PRO A 293 -29.46 -3.17 -3.17
CA PRO A 293 -30.31 -4.25 -2.71
C PRO A 293 -30.00 -4.54 -1.25
N ASN A 294 -30.99 -4.91 -0.44
CA ASN A 294 -30.81 -5.25 0.99
C ASN A 294 -29.80 -6.40 1.25
N ASN A 295 -29.21 -6.99 0.20
CA ASN A 295 -28.18 -8.02 0.21
C ASN A 295 -26.85 -7.60 -0.46
N ALA A 296 -26.63 -6.30 -0.74
CA ALA A 296 -25.40 -5.83 -1.35
C ALA A 296 -24.18 -6.19 -0.47
N ARG A 297 -23.25 -6.96 -1.03
CA ARG A 297 -21.99 -7.35 -0.38
C ARG A 297 -20.77 -6.70 -1.01
N ILE A 298 -20.96 -5.79 -1.95
CA ILE A 298 -19.89 -5.08 -2.63
C ILE A 298 -20.23 -3.59 -2.65
N TYR A 299 -19.30 -2.76 -2.19
CA TYR A 299 -19.45 -1.31 -2.10
C TYR A 299 -18.26 -0.63 -2.74
N ASN A 300 -18.50 0.47 -3.46
CA ASN A 300 -17.44 1.35 -3.95
C ASN A 300 -17.54 2.65 -3.16
N VAL A 301 -16.53 2.91 -2.35
CA VAL A 301 -16.49 3.99 -1.38
C VAL A 301 -15.44 5.01 -1.77
N GLN A 302 -15.79 6.29 -1.65
CA GLN A 302 -14.90 7.42 -1.81
C GLN A 302 -14.71 8.15 -0.48
N PHE A 303 -13.47 8.51 -0.15
CA PHE A 303 -13.16 9.39 0.97
C PHE A 303 -11.91 10.21 0.67
N THR A 304 -11.70 11.26 1.45
CA THR A 304 -10.51 12.11 1.37
C THR A 304 -9.75 12.03 2.69
N ASP A 305 -8.46 11.74 2.60
CA ASP A 305 -7.53 11.76 3.74
C ASP A 305 -6.29 12.58 3.35
N ASN A 306 -5.88 13.51 4.20
CA ASN A 306 -4.71 14.38 3.96
C ASN A 306 -4.67 15.05 2.57
N GLY A 307 -5.84 15.47 2.06
CA GLY A 307 -5.98 16.10 0.74
C GLY A 307 -5.94 15.14 -0.46
N LEU A 308 -5.76 13.84 -0.24
CA LEU A 308 -5.81 12.80 -1.27
C LEU A 308 -7.17 12.10 -1.27
N THR A 309 -7.75 11.93 -2.46
CA THR A 309 -9.01 11.19 -2.63
C THR A 309 -8.73 9.73 -2.94
N TYR A 310 -9.37 8.84 -2.18
CA TYR A 310 -9.28 7.39 -2.32
C TYR A 310 -10.58 6.83 -2.84
N TYR A 311 -10.47 5.79 -3.66
CA TYR A 311 -11.59 5.02 -4.19
C TYR A 311 -11.33 3.56 -3.84
N ILE A 312 -12.13 2.98 -2.95
CA ILE A 312 -11.94 1.62 -2.47
C ILE A 312 -13.18 0.79 -2.84
N LYS A 313 -12.94 -0.36 -3.46
CA LYS A 313 -13.93 -1.43 -3.57
C LYS A 313 -13.81 -2.32 -2.34
N GLU A 314 -14.91 -2.44 -1.60
CA GLU A 314 -15.05 -3.24 -0.40
C GLU A 314 -15.97 -4.42 -0.71
N ASN A 315 -15.52 -5.63 -0.39
CA ASN A 315 -16.26 -6.85 -0.72
C ASN A 315 -16.36 -7.76 0.51
N PHE A 316 -17.59 -8.04 0.92
CA PHE A 316 -18.00 -8.75 2.12
C PHE A 316 -18.46 -10.20 1.85
N ASN A 317 -18.08 -10.79 0.71
CA ASN A 317 -18.43 -12.18 0.36
C ASN A 317 -17.48 -13.19 1.01
N ASN A 318 -18.00 -13.97 1.97
CA ASN A 318 -17.25 -15.03 2.70
C ASN A 318 -15.90 -14.52 3.25
N GLY A 319 -15.90 -13.30 3.78
CA GLY A 319 -14.71 -12.59 4.22
C GLY A 319 -14.80 -11.11 3.89
N ILE A 320 -13.68 -10.39 4.02
CA ILE A 320 -13.55 -8.99 3.67
C ILE A 320 -12.31 -8.80 2.80
N THR A 321 -12.51 -8.26 1.59
CA THR A 321 -11.44 -7.86 0.66
C THR A 321 -11.58 -6.41 0.27
N LEU A 322 -10.45 -5.74 0.12
CA LEU A 322 -10.35 -4.31 -0.18
C LEU A 322 -9.49 -4.12 -1.41
N THR A 323 -10.02 -3.49 -2.45
CA THR A 323 -9.27 -3.20 -3.68
C THR A 323 -9.23 -1.70 -3.89
N ARG A 324 -8.04 -1.10 -3.95
CA ARG A 324 -7.91 0.31 -4.31
C ARG A 324 -8.18 0.48 -5.80
N LEU A 325 -9.25 1.19 -6.14
CA LEU A 325 -9.66 1.50 -7.51
C LEU A 325 -8.83 2.64 -8.10
N CYS A 326 -8.80 2.70 -9.43
CA CYS A 326 -8.08 3.72 -10.17
C CYS A 326 -8.99 4.88 -10.56
N THR A 327 -9.31 5.78 -9.62
CA THR A 327 -10.21 6.93 -9.83
C THR A 327 -11.63 6.56 -10.33
N LEU A 328 -12.54 7.54 -10.35
CA LEU A 328 -13.94 7.33 -10.72
C LEU A 328 -14.07 6.95 -12.20
N GLY A 329 -14.79 5.87 -12.51
CA GLY A 329 -15.11 5.47 -13.89
C GLY A 329 -14.17 4.44 -14.54
N TYR A 330 -13.03 4.11 -13.91
CA TYR A 330 -12.11 3.07 -14.42
C TYR A 330 -12.03 1.87 -13.47
N THR A 331 -12.02 0.66 -14.05
CA THR A 331 -12.02 -0.62 -13.32
C THR A 331 -10.64 -1.25 -13.22
N HIS A 332 -9.67 -0.81 -14.03
CA HIS A 332 -8.32 -1.38 -14.07
C HIS A 332 -7.23 -0.30 -14.21
N CYS A 333 -6.04 -0.61 -13.69
CA CYS A 333 -4.85 0.21 -13.82
C CYS A 333 -3.64 -0.65 -14.19
N VAL A 334 -2.99 -0.34 -15.31
CA VAL A 334 -1.91 -1.16 -15.88
C VAL A 334 -0.65 -0.32 -16.06
N ASN A 335 0.42 -0.68 -15.35
CA ASN A 335 1.73 -0.11 -15.57
C ASN A 335 2.34 -0.68 -16.87
N ILE A 336 2.67 0.17 -17.83
CA ILE A 336 3.20 -0.24 -19.13
C ILE A 336 4.73 -0.15 -19.22
N HIS A 337 5.41 0.14 -18.11
CA HIS A 337 6.86 0.35 -18.04
C HIS A 337 7.66 -0.74 -18.74
N ASN A 338 7.40 -2.01 -18.44
CA ASN A 338 8.20 -3.10 -18.99
C ASN A 338 8.02 -3.24 -20.51
N ASP A 339 6.82 -2.98 -21.02
CA ASP A 339 6.57 -3.06 -22.46
C ASP A 339 7.27 -1.93 -23.20
N ALA A 340 7.16 -0.71 -22.67
CA ALA A 340 7.78 0.48 -23.25
C ALA A 340 9.30 0.43 -23.14
N PHE A 341 9.84 -0.04 -22.00
CA PHE A 341 11.28 -0.18 -21.77
C PHE A 341 11.91 -1.15 -22.76
N ASN A 342 11.24 -2.27 -23.02
CA ASN A 342 11.72 -3.30 -23.94
C ASN A 342 11.33 -3.05 -25.41
N LEU A 343 10.70 -1.91 -25.72
CA LEU A 343 10.27 -1.54 -27.08
C LEU A 343 9.40 -2.65 -27.72
N LYS A 344 8.45 -3.21 -26.95
CA LYS A 344 7.60 -4.33 -27.42
C LYS A 344 6.38 -3.83 -28.18
N ASN A 345 5.88 -4.61 -29.12
CA ASN A 345 4.54 -4.38 -29.64
C ASN A 345 3.49 -4.84 -28.63
N VAL A 346 2.50 -4.00 -28.37
CA VAL A 346 1.41 -4.29 -27.43
C VAL A 346 0.07 -4.01 -28.10
N ASN A 347 -0.90 -4.89 -27.90
CA ASN A 347 -2.29 -4.66 -28.27
C ASN A 347 -3.19 -5.07 -27.10
N ASN A 348 -3.56 -4.10 -26.27
CA ASN A 348 -4.38 -4.27 -25.08
C ASN A 348 -5.55 -3.28 -25.11
N ASN A 349 -6.67 -3.70 -25.71
CA ASN A 349 -7.86 -2.86 -25.88
C ASN A 349 -8.83 -3.00 -24.69
N ALA A 350 -8.33 -3.15 -23.46
CA ALA A 350 -9.18 -3.21 -22.28
C ALA A 350 -9.96 -1.90 -22.10
N SER A 351 -11.28 -2.01 -22.01
CA SER A 351 -12.17 -0.88 -21.74
C SER A 351 -12.09 -0.43 -20.28
N ASN A 352 -12.48 0.81 -19.99
CA ASN A 352 -12.50 1.37 -18.63
C ASN A 352 -11.16 1.17 -17.88
N THR A 353 -10.04 1.30 -18.60
CA THR A 353 -8.70 0.99 -18.09
C THR A 353 -7.79 2.20 -18.21
N VAL A 354 -7.07 2.49 -17.13
CA VAL A 354 -5.98 3.45 -17.12
C VAL A 354 -4.67 2.70 -17.37
N PHE A 355 -4.02 2.99 -18.48
CA PHE A 355 -2.65 2.56 -18.75
C PHE A 355 -1.73 3.68 -18.30
N TYR A 356 -0.65 3.38 -17.59
CA TYR A 356 0.24 4.43 -17.12
C TYR A 356 1.72 4.09 -17.30
N LEU A 357 2.51 5.11 -17.65
CA LEU A 357 3.96 5.07 -17.73
C LEU A 357 4.53 6.22 -16.90
N ASN A 358 5.03 5.92 -15.70
CA ASN A 358 5.61 6.92 -14.83
C ASN A 358 7.11 6.71 -14.64
N GLY A 359 7.91 7.49 -15.38
CA GLY A 359 9.36 7.43 -15.31
C GLY A 359 9.93 6.24 -16.08
N MET A 360 10.81 6.51 -17.04
CA MET A 360 11.46 5.45 -17.83
C MET A 360 12.67 6.02 -18.56
N THR A 361 13.71 5.22 -18.77
CA THR A 361 14.76 5.53 -19.75
C THR A 361 15.04 4.27 -20.56
N THR A 362 14.81 4.33 -21.87
CA THR A 362 15.05 3.22 -22.81
C THR A 362 15.94 3.63 -23.97
N TRP A 363 16.64 2.66 -24.55
CA TRP A 363 17.54 2.84 -25.68
C TRP A 363 17.57 1.58 -26.55
N LYS A 364 18.09 1.73 -27.76
CA LYS A 364 18.44 0.61 -28.65
C LYS A 364 19.95 0.61 -28.88
N ILE A 365 20.58 -0.56 -28.79
CA ILE A 365 21.99 -0.74 -29.17
C ILE A 365 22.04 -0.88 -30.70
N ALA A 366 22.42 0.20 -31.39
CA ALA A 366 22.48 0.32 -32.85
C ALA A 366 21.18 0.00 -33.63
N GLY A 367 21.08 0.49 -34.87
CA GLY A 367 19.89 0.30 -35.71
C GLY A 367 18.65 1.05 -35.21
N THR A 368 17.47 0.60 -35.61
CA THR A 368 16.18 1.20 -35.24
C THR A 368 15.35 0.24 -34.38
N GLY A 369 14.97 0.68 -33.18
CA GLY A 369 13.98 0.01 -32.35
C GLY A 369 12.58 0.49 -32.73
N VAL A 370 11.67 -0.43 -33.05
CA VAL A 370 10.30 -0.09 -33.47
C VAL A 370 9.32 -0.74 -32.52
N PHE A 371 8.36 0.03 -32.01
CA PHE A 371 7.26 -0.50 -31.21
C PHE A 371 5.94 0.21 -31.51
N ASN A 372 4.85 -0.54 -31.38
CA ASN A 372 3.48 -0.05 -31.48
C ASN A 372 2.68 -0.56 -30.28
N HIS A 373 2.26 0.36 -29.43
CA HIS A 373 1.43 0.13 -28.27
C HIS A 373 0.01 0.60 -28.56
N ASN A 374 -0.94 -0.32 -28.57
CA ASN A 374 -2.35 -0.03 -28.74
C ASN A 374 -3.13 -0.29 -27.45
N TYR A 375 -3.69 0.78 -26.90
CA TYR A 375 -4.48 0.85 -25.68
C TYR A 375 -5.83 1.54 -25.94
N SER A 376 -6.45 1.29 -27.10
CA SER A 376 -7.64 2.03 -27.58
C SER A 376 -8.97 1.41 -27.18
N GLY A 377 -9.03 0.70 -26.04
CA GLY A 377 -10.29 0.19 -25.49
C GLY A 377 -11.28 1.33 -25.19
N ALA A 378 -12.58 1.04 -25.20
CA ALA A 378 -13.60 2.06 -24.94
C ALA A 378 -13.39 2.67 -23.52
N ASN A 379 -13.45 4.00 -23.40
CA ASN A 379 -13.20 4.70 -22.13
C ASN A 379 -11.87 4.28 -21.48
N SER A 380 -10.82 4.09 -22.27
CA SER A 380 -9.45 3.89 -21.77
C SER A 380 -8.65 5.19 -21.84
N VAL A 381 -7.62 5.29 -21.01
CA VAL A 381 -6.72 6.44 -21.01
C VAL A 381 -5.30 6.00 -20.77
N LEU A 382 -4.37 6.54 -21.57
CA LEU A 382 -2.95 6.35 -21.39
C LEU A 382 -2.34 7.60 -20.75
N VAL A 383 -1.74 7.43 -19.58
CA VAL A 383 -1.20 8.50 -18.75
C VAL A 383 0.32 8.42 -18.71
N PHE A 384 0.99 9.52 -19.05
CA PHE A 384 2.45 9.65 -18.95
C PHE A 384 2.86 10.50 -17.75
N ASN A 385 3.91 10.05 -17.06
CA ASN A 385 4.52 10.69 -15.88
C ASN A 385 3.55 10.91 -14.70
N GLN A 386 2.42 10.22 -14.69
CA GLN A 386 1.40 10.18 -13.65
C GLN A 386 0.82 8.76 -13.60
N THR A 387 0.06 8.43 -12.55
CA THR A 387 -0.60 7.12 -12.40
C THR A 387 -2.12 7.18 -12.53
N THR A 388 -2.68 8.38 -12.61
CA THR A 388 -4.12 8.62 -12.73
C THR A 388 -4.43 9.60 -13.87
N PRO A 389 -5.62 9.49 -14.50
CA PRO A 389 -6.04 10.40 -15.57
C PRO A 389 -6.22 11.83 -15.08
N PHE A 390 -6.26 12.78 -16.00
CA PHE A 390 -6.51 14.17 -15.67
C PHE A 390 -8.00 14.36 -15.38
N LEU A 391 -8.34 15.01 -14.27
CA LEU A 391 -9.69 15.48 -14.04
C LEU A 391 -9.98 16.66 -14.98
N ASP A 392 -11.24 16.86 -15.35
CA ASP A 392 -11.63 17.99 -16.20
C ASP A 392 -11.20 19.33 -15.57
N GLY A 393 -10.49 20.15 -16.34
CA GLY A 393 -9.94 21.42 -15.89
C GLY A 393 -8.72 21.32 -14.95
N ALA A 394 -8.22 20.12 -14.65
CA ALA A 394 -7.04 19.95 -13.81
C ALA A 394 -5.75 20.34 -14.54
N ASN A 395 -4.79 20.89 -13.79
CA ASN A 395 -3.45 21.20 -14.26
C ASN A 395 -2.39 20.41 -13.46
N PRO A 396 -2.27 19.09 -13.66
CA PRO A 396 -1.37 18.23 -12.90
C PRO A 396 0.09 18.52 -13.23
N ALA A 397 0.98 18.34 -12.26
CA ALA A 397 2.42 18.50 -12.42
C ALA A 397 3.15 17.21 -12.02
N SER A 398 4.32 16.94 -12.62
CA SER A 398 5.16 15.79 -12.29
C SER A 398 6.63 16.12 -12.53
N ASN A 399 7.49 15.61 -11.66
CA ASN A 399 8.95 15.67 -11.85
C ASN A 399 9.50 14.43 -12.57
N SER A 400 8.62 13.52 -12.99
CA SER A 400 9.00 12.27 -13.64
C SER A 400 9.48 12.50 -15.07
N VAL A 401 10.38 11.64 -15.53
CA VAL A 401 11.02 11.74 -16.84
C VAL A 401 10.88 10.41 -17.59
N VAL A 402 10.25 10.45 -18.75
CA VAL A 402 10.25 9.37 -19.74
C VAL A 402 11.20 9.75 -20.87
N SER A 403 12.23 8.93 -21.09
CA SER A 403 13.32 9.19 -22.02
C SER A 403 13.48 8.06 -23.03
N PHE A 404 13.50 8.41 -24.31
CA PHE A 404 13.80 7.52 -25.41
C PHE A 404 15.17 7.88 -26.02
N GLY A 405 16.04 6.89 -26.19
CA GLY A 405 17.35 7.06 -26.81
C GLY A 405 18.42 7.65 -25.88
N LYS A 406 18.33 7.38 -24.58
CA LYS A 406 19.41 7.62 -23.60
C LYS A 406 19.71 6.33 -22.85
N THR A 407 20.98 6.03 -22.65
CA THR A 407 21.44 4.91 -21.83
C THR A 407 21.43 5.30 -20.36
N SER A 408 21.15 4.35 -19.46
CA SER A 408 21.25 4.57 -18.02
C SER A 408 22.72 4.74 -17.62
N GLY A 409 23.15 5.97 -17.37
CA GLY A 409 24.44 6.27 -16.71
C GLY A 409 25.65 6.53 -17.60
N ALA A 410 25.55 6.44 -18.93
CA ALA A 410 26.66 6.78 -19.83
C ALA A 410 26.23 7.83 -20.86
N GLU A 411 26.89 8.97 -20.86
CA GLU A 411 26.72 10.01 -21.88
C GLU A 411 27.31 9.59 -23.25
N TRP A 412 27.99 8.45 -23.35
CA TRP A 412 28.83 8.11 -24.48
C TRP A 412 28.44 6.73 -25.05
N GLY A 413 28.16 6.66 -26.35
CA GLY A 413 27.91 5.40 -27.06
C GLY A 413 27.02 5.54 -28.32
N LEU A 414 27.13 4.58 -29.24
CA LEU A 414 26.25 4.44 -30.41
C LEU A 414 24.83 4.06 -29.97
N VAL A 415 23.99 5.06 -29.72
CA VAL A 415 22.58 4.86 -29.43
C VAL A 415 21.79 4.84 -30.75
N GLY A 416 21.07 3.74 -30.99
CA GLY A 416 20.19 3.56 -32.13
C GLY A 416 18.98 4.49 -32.10
N TYR A 417 18.23 4.53 -33.19
CA TYR A 417 17.02 5.34 -33.34
C TYR A 417 15.80 4.60 -32.77
N ILE A 418 14.80 5.30 -32.24
CA ILE A 418 13.54 4.69 -31.78
C ILE A 418 12.36 5.22 -32.60
N GLN A 419 11.50 4.33 -33.07
CA GLN A 419 10.19 4.64 -33.62
C GLN A 419 9.12 4.03 -32.73
N GLY A 420 8.37 4.88 -32.04
CA GLY A 420 7.37 4.48 -31.06
C GLY A 420 6.00 5.04 -31.39
N VAL A 421 4.99 4.19 -31.37
CA VAL A 421 3.59 4.62 -31.50
C VAL A 421 2.83 4.21 -30.24
N PHE A 422 2.15 5.18 -29.62
CA PHE A 422 1.18 4.98 -28.55
C PHE A 422 -0.20 5.35 -29.08
N LYS A 423 -1.11 4.39 -29.12
CA LYS A 423 -2.52 4.60 -29.45
C LYS A 423 -3.35 4.40 -28.20
N ALA A 424 -4.28 5.29 -27.91
CA ALA A 424 -5.25 5.11 -26.83
C ALA A 424 -6.57 5.80 -27.15
N ASN A 425 -7.62 5.51 -26.38
CA ASN A 425 -8.88 6.26 -26.55
C ASN A 425 -8.67 7.72 -26.11
N GLN A 426 -8.04 7.92 -24.96
CA GLN A 426 -7.59 9.23 -24.46
C GLN A 426 -6.11 9.16 -24.04
N ILE A 427 -5.38 10.27 -24.14
CA ILE A 427 -3.97 10.37 -23.70
C ILE A 427 -3.78 11.60 -22.82
N ASP A 428 -3.12 11.42 -21.67
CA ASP A 428 -2.79 12.50 -20.74
C ASP A 428 -1.27 12.54 -20.48
N ILE A 429 -0.65 13.71 -20.63
CA ILE A 429 0.80 13.89 -20.54
C ILE A 429 1.14 15.04 -19.59
N THR A 430 1.97 14.77 -18.59
CA THR A 430 2.64 15.79 -17.75
C THR A 430 4.12 15.43 -17.57
N GLY A 431 4.85 16.19 -16.75
CA GLY A 431 6.28 15.96 -16.50
C GLY A 431 7.12 16.03 -17.77
N THR A 432 8.24 15.30 -17.82
CA THR A 432 9.17 15.38 -18.95
C THR A 432 9.07 14.17 -19.88
N ILE A 433 8.88 14.41 -21.18
CA ILE A 433 9.14 13.41 -22.23
C ILE A 433 10.33 13.90 -23.05
N ARG A 434 11.33 13.04 -23.23
CA ARG A 434 12.59 13.41 -23.88
C ARG A 434 13.00 12.38 -24.93
N SER A 435 13.54 12.86 -26.04
CA SER A 435 14.23 12.06 -27.07
C SER A 435 15.66 12.54 -27.27
N GLY A 436 16.57 11.67 -27.71
CA GLY A 436 18.00 11.98 -27.85
C GLY A 436 18.82 11.70 -26.59
N ASN A 437 20.14 11.90 -26.68
CA ASN A 437 21.08 11.81 -25.55
C ASN A 437 21.70 13.17 -25.22
N GLY A 438 22.02 13.41 -23.94
CA GLY A 438 22.57 14.70 -23.48
C GLY A 438 23.94 15.06 -24.07
N ALA A 439 24.69 14.04 -24.52
CA ALA A 439 26.00 14.22 -25.16
C ALA A 439 25.94 14.59 -26.64
N LYS A 440 24.73 14.62 -27.23
CA LYS A 440 24.51 15.04 -28.61
C LYS A 440 25.13 14.10 -29.67
N THR A 441 25.37 12.84 -29.31
CA THR A 441 26.11 11.85 -30.13
C THR A 441 25.21 10.82 -30.83
N GLY A 442 23.92 10.72 -30.48
CA GLY A 442 22.98 9.78 -31.11
C GLY A 442 21.65 9.64 -30.34
N GLY A 443 20.85 8.63 -30.67
CA GLY A 443 19.65 8.26 -29.89
C GLY A 443 18.38 9.04 -30.18
N GLY A 444 18.18 9.52 -31.40
CA GLY A 444 16.96 10.23 -31.79
C GLY A 444 15.73 9.32 -31.72
N ALA A 445 14.55 9.93 -31.68
CA ALA A 445 13.30 9.17 -31.71
C ALA A 445 12.20 9.86 -32.51
N THR A 446 11.39 9.08 -33.23
CA THR A 446 10.07 9.49 -33.69
C THR A 446 9.02 8.85 -32.77
N LEU A 447 8.31 9.68 -32.02
CA LEU A 447 7.24 9.25 -31.13
C LEU A 447 5.90 9.77 -31.67
N VAL A 448 4.90 8.91 -31.65
CA VAL A 448 3.54 9.26 -32.05
C VAL A 448 2.59 8.94 -30.90
N PHE A 449 1.94 9.95 -30.37
CA PHE A 449 0.87 9.85 -29.38
C PHE A 449 -0.45 10.09 -30.11
N ASN A 450 -1.18 9.01 -30.40
CA ASN A 450 -2.42 9.03 -31.16
C ASN A 450 -3.61 8.70 -30.26
N ALA A 451 -4.40 9.71 -29.92
CA ALA A 451 -5.66 9.55 -29.20
C ALA A 451 -6.84 9.47 -30.16
N GLN A 452 -7.92 8.78 -29.75
CA GLN A 452 -9.18 8.80 -30.49
C GLN A 452 -10.01 10.04 -30.16
N GLU A 453 -10.24 10.31 -28.87
CA GLU A 453 -11.19 11.33 -28.40
C GLU A 453 -10.51 12.59 -27.87
N ARG A 454 -9.44 12.45 -27.08
CA ARG A 454 -8.81 13.57 -26.40
C ARG A 454 -7.33 13.33 -26.12
N LEU A 455 -6.52 14.38 -26.27
CA LEU A 455 -5.16 14.41 -25.75
C LEU A 455 -4.97 15.66 -24.90
N ASN A 456 -4.55 15.50 -23.64
CA ASN A 456 -4.17 16.62 -22.77
C ASN A 456 -2.67 16.63 -22.50
N ILE A 457 -2.06 17.81 -22.56
CA ILE A 457 -0.67 18.06 -22.17
C ILE A 457 -0.67 19.18 -21.13
N ALA A 458 -0.26 18.90 -19.90
CA ALA A 458 -0.33 19.88 -18.80
C ALA A 458 0.96 19.90 -17.98
N ASN A 459 1.54 21.10 -17.76
CA ASN A 459 2.81 21.31 -17.05
C ASN A 459 3.92 20.35 -17.53
N ALA A 460 4.02 20.16 -18.85
CA ALA A 460 4.93 19.19 -19.45
C ALA A 460 6.17 19.86 -20.05
N ASN A 461 7.31 19.17 -20.02
CA ASN A 461 8.51 19.53 -20.76
C ASN A 461 8.77 18.47 -21.84
N LEU A 462 8.65 18.85 -23.10
CA LEU A 462 8.75 17.96 -24.25
C LEU A 462 10.02 18.30 -25.02
N ASN A 463 11.02 17.44 -24.88
CA ASN A 463 12.40 17.74 -25.26
C ASN A 463 12.86 16.83 -26.40
N SER A 464 13.23 17.42 -27.52
CA SER A 464 13.95 16.78 -28.60
C SER A 464 15.41 17.21 -28.54
N ASP A 465 16.21 16.50 -27.75
CA ASP A 465 17.63 16.80 -27.61
C ASP A 465 18.38 16.45 -28.89
N LYS A 466 19.52 17.12 -29.12
CA LYS A 466 20.37 16.85 -30.28
C LYS A 466 20.81 15.38 -30.26
N ALA A 467 20.70 14.69 -31.40
CA ALA A 467 20.98 13.26 -31.51
C ALA A 467 21.97 12.96 -32.66
N GLY A 468 23.10 13.68 -32.71
CA GLY A 468 24.04 13.59 -33.82
C GLY A 468 23.42 14.03 -35.14
N LEU A 469 23.40 13.13 -36.14
CA LEU A 469 22.78 13.35 -37.46
C LEU A 469 21.30 12.96 -37.51
N GLN A 470 20.74 12.40 -36.44
CA GLN A 470 19.35 11.94 -36.40
C GLN A 470 18.40 13.10 -36.06
N ASN A 471 17.19 13.04 -36.62
CA ASN A 471 16.13 14.01 -36.36
C ASN A 471 15.06 13.40 -35.46
N SER A 472 14.74 14.08 -34.36
CA SER A 472 13.72 13.62 -33.43
C SER A 472 12.39 14.29 -33.71
N TRP A 473 11.30 13.54 -33.54
CA TRP A 473 9.94 14.00 -33.74
C TRP A 473 9.05 13.52 -32.60
N MET A 474 8.19 14.41 -32.10
CA MET A 474 7.03 14.00 -31.29
C MET A 474 5.75 14.51 -31.95
N ASN A 475 4.85 13.58 -32.23
CA ASN A 475 3.60 13.85 -32.93
C ASN A 475 2.45 13.59 -31.97
N PHE A 476 1.63 14.60 -31.72
CA PHE A 476 0.46 14.54 -30.85
C PHE A 476 -0.77 14.65 -31.74
N ILE A 477 -1.49 13.54 -31.89
CA ILE A 477 -2.57 13.37 -32.86
C ILE A 477 -3.84 12.98 -32.13
N VAL A 478 -4.95 13.64 -32.44
CA VAL A 478 -6.29 13.26 -31.99
C VAL A 478 -7.17 13.07 -33.21
N ASN A 479 -7.70 11.87 -33.41
CA ASN A 479 -8.42 11.55 -34.64
C ASN A 479 -9.83 12.19 -34.67
N ASN A 480 -10.57 12.17 -33.56
CA ASN A 480 -11.99 12.53 -33.52
C ASN A 480 -12.33 13.52 -32.39
N GLY A 481 -11.39 14.35 -31.97
CA GLY A 481 -11.66 15.31 -30.89
C GLY A 481 -10.56 16.33 -30.65
N ASN A 482 -10.36 16.69 -29.39
CA ASN A 482 -9.64 17.91 -29.03
C ASN A 482 -8.26 17.61 -28.44
N LEU A 483 -7.30 18.46 -28.78
CA LEU A 483 -6.00 18.54 -28.15
C LEU A 483 -5.96 19.79 -27.25
N ASN A 484 -5.72 19.59 -25.96
CA ASN A 484 -5.61 20.68 -24.99
C ASN A 484 -4.19 20.71 -24.41
N VAL A 485 -3.55 21.86 -24.53
CA VAL A 485 -2.19 22.10 -24.05
C VAL A 485 -2.22 23.23 -23.04
N THR A 486 -1.66 23.02 -21.86
CA THR A 486 -1.61 24.04 -20.81
C THR A 486 -0.25 24.05 -20.13
N ASN A 487 0.42 25.21 -20.15
CA ASN A 487 1.72 25.40 -19.52
C ASN A 487 2.76 24.35 -19.95
N ALA A 488 2.83 24.05 -21.24
CA ALA A 488 3.75 23.07 -21.80
C ALA A 488 4.93 23.73 -22.51
N ASN A 489 6.13 23.22 -22.26
CA ASN A 489 7.37 23.71 -22.85
C ASN A 489 7.89 22.70 -23.86
N PHE A 490 8.06 23.12 -25.11
CA PHE A 490 8.62 22.32 -26.19
C PHE A 490 10.02 22.84 -26.52
N SER A 491 11.04 21.98 -26.39
CA SER A 491 12.43 22.32 -26.68
C SER A 491 12.97 21.43 -27.79
N ASN A 492 13.40 22.01 -28.91
CA ASN A 492 13.97 21.27 -30.03
C ASN A 492 15.43 21.68 -30.33
N GLN A 493 16.35 20.74 -30.19
CA GLN A 493 17.76 20.90 -30.57
C GLN A 493 18.10 20.11 -31.84
N THR A 494 17.11 19.55 -32.55
CA THR A 494 17.29 18.79 -33.78
C THR A 494 16.89 19.64 -35.01
N PRO A 495 17.83 20.04 -35.89
CA PRO A 495 17.56 21.03 -36.95
C PRO A 495 16.45 20.66 -37.93
N ASN A 496 16.33 19.38 -38.30
CA ASN A 496 15.27 18.89 -39.20
C ASN A 496 14.23 18.02 -38.47
N GLY A 497 14.20 18.10 -37.14
CA GLY A 497 13.17 17.47 -36.32
C GLY A 497 12.16 18.50 -35.81
N GLY A 498 11.34 18.08 -34.85
CA GLY A 498 10.39 18.98 -34.21
C GLY A 498 9.19 18.33 -33.58
N PHE A 499 8.10 19.09 -33.54
CA PHE A 499 6.86 18.73 -32.89
C PHE A 499 5.70 18.93 -33.85
N ASN A 500 4.69 18.07 -33.78
CA ASN A 500 3.46 18.23 -34.55
C ASN A 500 2.25 18.07 -33.64
N LEU A 501 1.33 19.02 -33.70
CA LEU A 501 0.02 18.98 -33.06
C LEU A 501 -1.05 18.83 -34.14
N LYS A 502 -1.87 17.77 -34.07
CA LYS A 502 -2.98 17.55 -35.01
C LYS A 502 -4.24 17.10 -34.28
N ALA A 503 -5.34 17.84 -34.40
CA ALA A 503 -6.62 17.50 -33.78
C ALA A 503 -7.78 18.22 -34.47
N ASN A 504 -9.05 17.89 -34.16
CA ASN A 504 -10.17 18.68 -34.66
C ASN A 504 -10.08 20.11 -34.15
N ASN A 505 -10.01 20.29 -32.83
CA ASN A 505 -9.69 21.58 -32.21
C ASN A 505 -8.41 21.48 -31.40
N ILE A 506 -7.62 22.55 -31.44
CA ILE A 506 -6.40 22.70 -30.67
C ILE A 506 -6.55 23.92 -29.78
N THR A 507 -6.40 23.75 -28.47
CA THR A 507 -6.28 24.84 -27.53
C THR A 507 -4.92 24.76 -26.84
N TRP A 508 -4.20 25.87 -26.79
CA TRP A 508 -2.95 25.98 -26.07
C TRP A 508 -2.91 27.26 -25.27
N ASP A 509 -2.79 27.15 -23.96
CA ASP A 509 -2.58 28.27 -23.04
C ASP A 509 -1.28 28.13 -22.24
N LYS A 510 -0.40 29.13 -22.30
CA LYS A 510 0.88 29.21 -21.56
C LYS A 510 1.94 28.19 -21.98
N GLY A 511 3.20 28.57 -21.72
CA GLY A 511 4.39 27.74 -21.95
C GLY A 511 5.29 28.35 -23.02
N SER A 512 6.10 27.50 -23.66
CA SER A 512 7.08 27.98 -24.63
C SER A 512 7.39 26.97 -25.73
N VAL A 513 7.83 27.48 -26.89
CA VAL A 513 8.56 26.73 -27.90
C VAL A 513 9.95 27.34 -28.02
N ASN A 514 10.98 26.51 -27.87
CA ASN A 514 12.37 26.93 -27.99
C ASN A 514 13.11 26.01 -28.97
N GLY A 515 13.91 26.61 -29.83
CA GLY A 515 14.94 25.94 -30.62
C GLY A 515 14.61 25.85 -32.10
N GLY A 516 15.61 25.46 -32.89
CA GLY A 516 15.49 25.36 -34.34
C GLY A 516 14.56 24.25 -34.79
N GLY A 517 14.18 24.22 -36.08
CA GLY A 517 13.33 23.18 -36.66
C GLY A 517 11.85 23.53 -36.71
N ASN A 518 10.99 22.51 -36.87
CA ASN A 518 9.60 22.71 -37.25
C ASN A 518 8.64 22.47 -36.07
N PHE A 519 7.73 23.41 -35.83
CA PHE A 519 6.58 23.23 -34.95
C PHE A 519 5.30 23.22 -35.80
N GLY A 520 4.82 22.04 -36.14
CA GLY A 520 3.61 21.86 -36.94
C GLY A 520 2.34 21.95 -36.10
N VAL A 521 1.35 22.69 -36.59
CA VAL A 521 -0.01 22.74 -36.07
C VAL A 521 -0.96 22.48 -37.22
N ASP A 522 -1.90 21.57 -37.04
CA ASP A 522 -2.83 21.18 -38.09
C ASP A 522 -4.19 20.79 -37.52
N ASN A 523 -5.25 21.12 -38.24
CA ASN A 523 -6.61 20.74 -37.85
C ASN A 523 -7.05 19.51 -38.65
N ALA A 524 -7.53 18.47 -37.97
CA ALA A 524 -7.99 17.23 -38.61
C ALA A 524 -9.37 17.35 -39.27
N SER A 525 -10.15 18.38 -38.90
CA SER A 525 -11.47 18.70 -39.44
C SER A 525 -11.45 19.99 -40.24
N ALA A 526 -12.37 20.15 -41.19
CA ALA A 526 -12.60 21.38 -41.97
C ALA A 526 -13.26 22.51 -41.15
N ASN A 527 -13.84 22.18 -39.98
CA ASN A 527 -14.44 23.15 -39.06
C ASN A 527 -13.59 23.33 -37.79
N GLY A 528 -12.35 22.89 -37.83
CA GLY A 528 -11.43 22.96 -36.70
C GLY A 528 -10.96 24.38 -36.41
N ASN A 529 -10.71 24.63 -35.12
CA ASN A 529 -10.10 25.87 -34.67
C ASN A 529 -8.82 25.57 -33.88
N ALA A 530 -7.75 26.31 -34.15
CA ALA A 530 -6.53 26.31 -33.38
C ALA A 530 -6.37 27.66 -32.66
N VAL A 531 -6.35 27.62 -31.32
CA VAL A 531 -6.14 28.81 -30.49
C VAL A 531 -4.88 28.61 -29.66
N ILE A 532 -3.87 29.44 -29.90
CA ILE A 532 -2.61 29.44 -29.15
C ILE A 532 -2.50 30.78 -28.45
N LYS A 533 -2.41 30.74 -27.11
CA LYS A 533 -2.36 31.93 -26.30
C LYS A 533 -1.32 31.89 -25.18
N ASN A 534 -0.76 33.06 -24.87
CA ASN A 534 0.22 33.24 -23.80
C ASN A 534 1.50 32.38 -23.96
N VAL A 535 1.89 32.05 -25.19
CA VAL A 535 3.07 31.21 -25.48
C VAL A 535 4.26 32.05 -25.96
N SER A 536 5.46 31.70 -25.51
CA SER A 536 6.71 32.30 -26.00
C SER A 536 7.41 31.38 -27.01
N PHE A 537 7.69 31.87 -28.21
CA PHE A 537 8.41 31.19 -29.29
C PHE A 537 9.81 31.81 -29.47
N SER A 538 10.89 31.02 -29.42
CA SER A 538 12.27 31.52 -29.53
C SER A 538 13.23 30.59 -30.29
N ASP A 539 14.38 31.14 -30.70
CA ASP A 539 15.57 30.43 -31.21
C ASP A 539 15.47 29.85 -32.63
N ASN A 540 14.97 30.66 -33.58
CA ASN A 540 15.06 30.43 -35.04
C ASN A 540 14.36 29.17 -35.57
N GLY A 541 13.33 28.68 -34.88
CA GLY A 541 12.42 27.66 -35.41
C GLY A 541 11.32 28.25 -36.31
N THR A 542 10.43 27.39 -36.78
CA THR A 542 9.30 27.77 -37.65
C THR A 542 7.99 27.15 -37.16
N LEU A 543 6.99 27.98 -36.85
CA LEU A 543 5.61 27.58 -36.64
C LEU A 543 4.98 27.36 -38.01
N ILE A 544 4.54 26.13 -38.29
CA ILE A 544 3.93 25.75 -39.56
C ILE A 544 2.48 25.40 -39.30
N TYR A 545 1.56 26.18 -39.85
CA TYR A 545 0.14 25.86 -39.83
C TYR A 545 -0.33 25.42 -41.22
N LYS A 546 -0.84 24.19 -41.33
CA LYS A 546 -1.11 23.53 -42.63
C LYS A 546 -2.55 23.68 -43.15
N GLY A 547 -3.49 24.15 -42.33
CA GLY A 547 -4.86 24.45 -42.77
C GLY A 547 -5.78 23.23 -42.95
N GLY A 548 -5.40 22.04 -42.47
CA GLY A 548 -6.20 20.80 -42.55
C GLY A 548 -6.13 20.06 -43.88
N GLU A 549 -6.61 18.80 -43.89
CA GLU A 549 -6.42 17.84 -45.00
C GLU A 549 -6.98 18.28 -46.37
N ASN A 550 -7.83 19.32 -46.44
CA ASN A 550 -8.53 19.73 -47.66
C ASN A 550 -8.42 21.22 -48.04
N SER A 551 -7.52 22.00 -47.42
CA SER A 551 -7.33 23.44 -47.77
C SER A 551 -8.62 24.31 -47.70
N ALA A 552 -9.68 23.81 -47.07
CA ALA A 552 -11.01 24.41 -47.05
C ALA A 552 -11.56 24.37 -45.61
N GLY A 553 -11.56 25.54 -44.98
CA GLY A 553 -12.01 25.81 -43.62
C GLY A 553 -10.90 25.50 -42.63
N ASN A 554 -10.35 26.51 -41.95
CA ASN A 554 -9.93 26.45 -40.55
C ASN A 554 -9.41 27.83 -40.07
N SER A 555 -9.49 28.01 -38.75
CA SER A 555 -9.08 29.23 -38.05
C SER A 555 -7.82 28.99 -37.22
N LEU A 556 -6.84 29.89 -37.34
CA LEU A 556 -5.71 29.99 -36.41
C LEU A 556 -5.82 31.33 -35.67
N THR A 557 -5.98 31.27 -34.35
CA THR A 557 -5.92 32.42 -33.46
C THR A 557 -4.64 32.38 -32.65
N LEU A 558 -3.83 33.41 -32.78
CA LEU A 558 -2.65 33.67 -31.98
C LEU A 558 -2.95 34.86 -31.06
N GLU A 559 -2.99 34.63 -29.75
CA GLU A 559 -3.35 35.64 -28.76
C GLU A 559 -2.29 35.81 -27.67
N ASN A 560 -1.84 37.03 -27.36
CA ASN A 560 -0.89 37.30 -26.26
C ASN A 560 0.42 36.49 -26.35
N ASN A 561 0.86 36.10 -27.56
CA ASN A 561 2.10 35.34 -27.73
C ASN A 561 3.31 36.26 -27.93
N THR A 562 4.50 35.75 -27.67
CA THR A 562 5.78 36.41 -27.99
C THR A 562 6.54 35.58 -29.01
N PHE A 563 6.98 36.18 -30.11
CA PHE A 563 7.81 35.55 -31.14
C PHE A 563 9.17 36.26 -31.21
N ASN A 564 10.23 35.61 -30.75
CA ASN A 564 11.58 36.15 -30.75
C ASN A 564 12.48 35.37 -31.72
N SER A 565 12.77 35.97 -32.87
CA SER A 565 13.53 35.36 -33.96
C SER A 565 12.93 34.00 -34.32
N TYR A 566 11.62 33.95 -34.52
CA TYR A 566 10.88 32.71 -34.80
C TYR A 566 9.99 32.92 -36.02
N ASN A 567 10.04 31.99 -36.97
CA ASN A 567 9.33 32.13 -38.23
C ASN A 567 7.88 31.64 -38.10
N ILE A 568 6.99 32.18 -38.93
CA ILE A 568 5.62 31.66 -39.07
C ILE A 568 5.37 31.40 -40.55
N ASN A 569 4.85 30.21 -40.85
CA ASN A 569 4.33 29.83 -42.14
C ASN A 569 2.93 29.26 -41.95
N ALA A 570 1.89 30.08 -42.14
CA ALA A 570 0.53 29.67 -41.84
C ALA A 570 -0.37 29.79 -43.06
N ARG A 571 -0.97 28.67 -43.46
CA ARG A 571 -2.04 28.62 -44.46
C ARG A 571 -3.37 28.45 -43.76
N ALA A 572 -4.13 29.52 -43.58
CA ALA A 572 -5.42 29.52 -42.89
C ALA A 572 -6.48 30.32 -43.67
N GLN A 573 -7.76 29.99 -43.50
CA GLN A 573 -8.84 30.84 -44.01
C GLN A 573 -9.07 32.04 -43.12
N ASN A 574 -9.03 31.83 -41.81
CA ASN A 574 -9.13 32.87 -40.81
C ASN A 574 -7.86 32.86 -39.97
N LEU A 575 -7.05 33.90 -40.10
CA LEU A 575 -5.85 34.10 -39.30
C LEU A 575 -6.04 35.33 -38.43
N ILE A 576 -6.06 35.13 -37.11
CA ILE A 576 -6.31 36.18 -36.13
C ILE A 576 -5.05 36.36 -35.28
N PHE A 577 -4.54 37.59 -35.24
CA PHE A 577 -3.51 38.02 -34.30
C PHE A 577 -4.12 38.99 -33.30
N ASN A 578 -4.09 38.65 -32.02
CA ASN A 578 -4.54 39.51 -30.93
C ASN A 578 -3.40 39.74 -29.94
N ASN A 579 -2.91 40.97 -29.81
CA ASN A 579 -1.91 41.37 -28.81
C ASN A 579 -0.63 40.50 -28.78
N ASN A 580 -0.09 40.13 -29.95
CA ASN A 580 1.19 39.39 -30.04
C ASN A 580 2.38 40.35 -30.17
N SER A 581 3.53 39.94 -29.64
CA SER A 581 4.82 40.63 -29.79
C SER A 581 5.73 39.89 -30.77
N PHE A 582 6.41 40.62 -31.66
CA PHE A 582 7.30 40.07 -32.68
C PHE A 582 8.65 40.79 -32.64
N SER A 583 9.74 40.03 -32.49
CA SER A 583 11.11 40.55 -32.50
C SER A 583 12.03 39.65 -33.34
N GLY A 584 12.14 39.93 -34.64
CA GLY A 584 12.92 39.13 -35.60
C GLY A 584 12.21 37.86 -36.07
N GLY A 585 12.64 37.33 -37.22
CA GLY A 585 12.03 36.18 -37.90
C GLY A 585 11.37 36.54 -39.23
N SER A 586 10.89 35.51 -39.95
CA SER A 586 10.21 35.62 -41.24
C SER A 586 8.77 35.10 -41.14
N TYR A 587 7.82 35.87 -41.67
CA TYR A 587 6.40 35.55 -41.57
C TYR A 587 5.78 35.44 -42.96
N SER A 588 5.21 34.27 -43.27
CA SER A 588 4.52 33.95 -44.51
C SER A 588 3.11 33.48 -44.18
N PHE A 589 2.12 34.08 -44.86
CA PHE A 589 0.70 33.79 -44.67
C PHE A 589 0.04 33.50 -46.02
#